data_AF-A0A0C9R6C6-F1
#
_entry.id   AF-A0A0C9R6C6-F1
#
_cell.length_a   1.000
_cell.length_b   1.000
_cell.length_c   1.000
_cell.angle_alpha   90.00
_cell.angle_beta   90.00
_cell.angle_gamma   90.00
#
_symmetry.space_group_name_H-M   'P 1'
#
loop_
_entity.id
_entity.type
_entity.pdbx_description
1 polymer ?
#
loop_
_entity_poly.entity_id
_entity_poly.type
_entity_poly.pdbx_seq_one_letter_code
_entity_poly.pdbx_strand_id
1 'polypeptide(L)'
;MGLKEECNDPYAPGPAIDLVECPQNESHYCLKAAIYYKNVHATVRGCVPLRWKNTYCSPRDEFAEARVTCKFCNENACNASWIPVMNGDSITSIFIVVVMNFVLG
;
A
#
# COMPACT_ATOMS: atom_id res chain seq x y z
N MET A 1 -17.71 -2.49 11.12
CA MET A 1 -16.59 -1.57 11.48
C MET A 1 -15.39 -2.47 11.59
N GLY A 2 -14.41 -2.32 10.68
CA GLY A 2 -13.37 -3.33 10.53
C GLY A 2 -12.40 -3.37 11.70
N LEU A 3 -11.75 -4.51 11.94
CA LEU A 3 -10.78 -4.68 13.01
C LEU A 3 -9.42 -4.12 12.58
N LYS A 4 -8.65 -3.48 13.48
CA LYS A 4 -7.33 -2.89 13.17
C LYS A 4 -6.30 -3.89 12.62
N GLU A 5 -6.55 -5.17 12.81
CA GLU A 5 -5.72 -6.30 12.39
C GLU A 5 -6.17 -6.90 11.05
N GLU A 6 -7.17 -6.32 10.39
CA GLU A 6 -7.61 -6.71 9.05
C GLU A 6 -6.83 -5.98 7.95
N CYS A 7 -7.19 -6.27 6.69
CA CYS A 7 -6.61 -5.59 5.52
C CYS A 7 -6.95 -4.08 5.44
N ASN A 8 -7.92 -3.62 6.23
CA ASN A 8 -8.49 -2.28 6.24
C ASN A 8 -7.47 -1.16 6.52
N ASP A 9 -7.81 0.07 6.14
CA ASP A 9 -6.88 1.20 6.22
C ASP A 9 -6.90 1.86 7.62
N PRO A 10 -5.85 1.73 8.45
CA PRO A 10 -5.80 2.41 9.73
C PRO A 10 -5.60 3.93 9.63
N TYR A 11 -5.37 4.47 8.42
CA TYR A 11 -5.07 5.88 8.18
C TYR A 11 -6.14 6.61 7.38
N ALA A 12 -7.38 6.10 7.32
CA ALA A 12 -8.51 6.92 6.91
C ALA A 12 -8.49 8.23 7.73
N PRO A 13 -8.52 9.43 7.10
CA PRO A 13 -8.45 10.70 7.80
C PRO A 13 -9.76 10.94 8.55
N GLY A 14 -9.91 10.25 9.66
CA GLY A 14 -11.03 10.24 10.57
C GLY A 14 -10.56 9.66 11.91
N PRO A 15 -11.35 9.74 12.98
CA PRO A 15 -11.04 8.96 14.17
C PRO A 15 -10.87 7.49 13.74
N ALA A 16 -10.09 6.68 14.47
CA ALA A 16 -9.80 5.26 14.19
C ALA A 16 -11.05 4.33 14.10
N ILE A 17 -12.22 4.96 14.05
CA ILE A 17 -13.57 4.51 13.96
C ILE A 17 -14.00 4.29 12.49
N ASP A 18 -13.34 4.92 11.51
CA ASP A 18 -13.69 4.85 10.08
C ASP A 18 -12.99 3.70 9.32
N LEU A 19 -12.71 2.60 10.02
CA LEU A 19 -12.22 1.38 9.38
C LEU A 19 -13.33 0.75 8.54
N VAL A 20 -13.24 0.93 7.22
CA VAL A 20 -14.12 0.23 6.26
C VAL A 20 -13.81 -1.26 6.33
N GLU A 21 -14.84 -2.04 6.64
CA GLU A 21 -14.76 -3.50 6.75
C GLU A 21 -14.57 -4.13 5.38
N CYS A 22 -13.84 -5.24 5.31
CA CYS A 22 -13.68 -5.98 4.06
C CYS A 22 -15.03 -6.55 3.57
N PRO A 23 -15.20 -6.78 2.26
CA PRO A 23 -16.37 -7.48 1.74
C PRO A 23 -16.53 -8.85 2.41
N GLN A 24 -17.69 -9.08 3.03
CA GLN A 24 -18.03 -10.34 3.70
C GLN A 24 -18.67 -11.35 2.73
N ASN A 25 -19.16 -10.89 1.58
CA ASN A 25 -19.90 -11.69 0.61
C ASN A 25 -19.03 -12.23 -0.54
N GLU A 26 -17.76 -11.83 -0.63
CA GLU A 26 -16.82 -12.29 -1.66
C GLU A 26 -15.38 -12.35 -1.13
N SER A 27 -14.57 -13.22 -1.72
CA SER A 27 -13.13 -13.29 -1.43
C SER A 27 -12.43 -12.00 -1.84
N HIS A 28 -11.47 -11.56 -1.04
CA HIS A 28 -10.72 -10.33 -1.26
C HIS A 28 -9.21 -10.54 -1.04
N TYR A 29 -8.43 -9.59 -1.51
CA TYR A 29 -7.01 -9.44 -1.17
C TYR A 29 -6.81 -8.21 -0.30
N CYS A 30 -5.84 -8.26 0.61
CA CYS A 30 -5.29 -7.04 1.19
C CYS A 30 -4.49 -6.29 0.12
N LEU A 31 -4.74 -4.99 0.00
CA LEU A 31 -4.01 -4.04 -0.85
C LEU A 31 -3.10 -3.19 0.02
N LYS A 32 -1.89 -2.93 -0.47
CA LYS A 32 -1.20 -1.67 -0.20
C LYS A 32 -0.85 -1.02 -1.53
N ALA A 33 -1.25 0.24 -1.68
CA ALA A 33 -0.94 1.06 -2.83
C ALA A 33 -0.07 2.24 -2.40
N ALA A 34 0.82 2.65 -3.29
CA ALA A 34 1.36 4.00 -3.27
C ALA A 34 0.94 4.70 -4.55
N ILE A 35 0.61 5.98 -4.39
CA ILE A 35 0.09 6.84 -5.43
C ILE A 35 0.97 8.08 -5.43
N TYR A 36 1.54 8.38 -6.59
CA TYR A 36 2.26 9.61 -6.83
C TYR A 36 1.56 10.42 -7.91
N TYR A 37 1.14 11.64 -7.59
CA TYR A 37 0.47 12.54 -8.51
C TYR A 37 0.79 14.00 -8.16
N LYS A 38 1.28 14.79 -9.12
CA LYS A 38 1.62 16.22 -8.92
C LYS A 38 2.44 16.50 -7.66
N ASN A 39 3.51 15.73 -7.44
CA ASN A 39 4.39 15.82 -6.27
C ASN A 39 3.74 15.48 -4.92
N VAL A 40 2.51 14.96 -4.93
CA VAL A 40 1.85 14.40 -3.75
C VAL A 40 2.09 12.90 -3.73
N HIS A 41 2.57 12.41 -2.59
CA HIS A 41 2.71 10.98 -2.31
C HIS A 41 1.68 10.56 -1.27
N ALA A 42 0.87 9.58 -1.63
CA ALA A 42 -0.11 8.97 -0.73
C ALA A 42 0.09 7.45 -0.70
N THR A 43 -0.19 6.86 0.46
CA THR A 43 -0.25 5.42 0.64
C THR A 43 -1.62 5.03 1.10
N VAL A 44 -2.19 3.99 0.48
CA VAL A 44 -3.53 3.49 0.80
C VAL A 44 -3.43 2.03 1.17
N ARG A 45 -4.17 1.62 2.21
CA ARG A 45 -4.38 0.22 2.57
C ARG A 45 -5.85 -0.12 2.41
N GLY A 46 -6.20 -1.39 2.29
CA GLY A 46 -7.60 -1.79 2.20
C GLY A 46 -7.80 -3.19 1.67
N CYS A 47 -9.06 -3.53 1.40
CA CYS A 47 -9.48 -4.80 0.86
C CYS A 47 -9.96 -4.61 -0.58
N VAL A 48 -9.52 -5.47 -1.50
CA VAL A 48 -9.91 -5.43 -2.92
C VAL A 48 -10.57 -6.75 -3.29
N PRO A 49 -11.81 -6.74 -3.83
CA PRO A 49 -12.45 -7.92 -4.37
C PRO A 49 -11.55 -8.69 -5.35
N LEU A 50 -11.56 -10.03 -5.26
CA LEU A 50 -10.79 -10.92 -6.14
C LEU A 50 -10.95 -10.54 -7.63
N ARG A 51 -12.17 -10.24 -8.06
CA ARG A 51 -12.52 -9.83 -9.44
C ARG A 51 -11.85 -8.54 -9.93
N TRP A 52 -11.42 -7.66 -9.03
CA TRP A 52 -10.86 -6.35 -9.38
C TRP A 52 -9.35 -6.27 -9.21
N LYS A 53 -8.68 -7.30 -8.67
CA LYS A 53 -7.23 -7.30 -8.43
C LYS A 53 -6.40 -6.77 -9.62
N ASN A 54 -6.73 -7.22 -10.83
CA ASN A 54 -5.93 -6.92 -12.03
C ASN A 54 -6.17 -5.51 -12.60
N THR A 55 -7.28 -4.87 -12.23
CA THR A 55 -7.69 -3.57 -12.79
C THR A 55 -7.73 -2.46 -11.73
N TYR A 56 -7.69 -2.81 -10.44
CA TYR A 56 -7.88 -1.86 -9.35
C TYR A 56 -6.85 -0.73 -9.36
N CYS A 57 -5.61 -1.05 -9.73
CA CYS A 57 -4.50 -0.09 -9.74
C CYS A 57 -4.15 0.43 -11.13
N SER A 58 -4.98 0.14 -12.13
CA SER A 58 -4.87 0.77 -13.43
C SER A 58 -5.22 2.26 -13.27
N PRO A 59 -4.31 3.19 -13.61
CA PRO A 59 -4.64 4.61 -13.64
C PRO A 59 -5.85 4.84 -14.53
N ARG A 60 -6.80 5.67 -14.08
CA ARG A 60 -7.90 6.13 -14.93
C ARG A 60 -7.40 7.23 -15.85
N ASP A 61 -8.02 7.38 -17.01
CA ASP A 61 -7.67 8.41 -17.99
C ASP A 61 -7.70 9.83 -17.40
N GLU A 62 -8.59 10.07 -16.43
CA GLU A 62 -8.70 11.32 -15.65
C GLU A 62 -7.41 11.68 -14.89
N PHE A 63 -6.56 10.70 -14.58
CA PHE A 63 -5.32 10.84 -13.81
C PHE A 63 -4.13 10.21 -14.55
N ALA A 64 -3.99 10.49 -15.84
CA ALA A 64 -2.96 9.89 -16.70
C ALA A 64 -1.51 10.08 -16.20
N GLU A 65 -1.23 11.14 -15.44
CA GLU A 65 0.10 11.40 -14.84
C GLU A 65 0.32 10.66 -13.50
N ALA A 66 -0.72 10.03 -12.94
CA ALA A 66 -0.61 9.34 -11.67
C ALA A 66 0.19 8.04 -11.85
N ARG A 67 1.22 7.90 -11.02
CA ARG A 67 1.99 6.66 -10.91
C ARG A 67 1.47 5.87 -9.72
N VAL A 68 0.82 4.76 -10.01
CA VAL A 68 0.22 3.89 -8.99
C VAL A 68 0.98 2.57 -8.94
N THR A 69 1.49 2.22 -7.77
CA THR A 69 2.12 0.90 -7.53
C THR A 69 1.33 0.18 -6.46
N CYS A 70 0.96 -1.08 -6.74
CA CYS A 70 0.17 -1.88 -5.83
C CYS A 70 0.80 -3.21 -5.53
N LYS A 71 0.63 -3.64 -4.28
CA LYS A 71 0.93 -4.99 -3.83
C LYS A 71 -0.31 -5.59 -3.20
N PHE A 72 -0.58 -6.83 -3.60
CA PHE A 72 -1.68 -7.64 -3.08
C PHE A 72 -1.13 -8.83 -2.30
N CYS A 73 -1.81 -9.19 -1.22
CA CYS A 73 -1.54 -10.39 -0.44
C CYS A 73 -2.86 -10.91 0.18
N ASN A 74 -2.86 -12.16 0.64
CA ASN A 74 -4.06 -12.93 0.96
C ASN A 74 -4.15 -13.37 2.44
N GLU A 75 -3.35 -12.73 3.30
CA GLU A 75 -3.36 -12.97 4.75
C GLU A 75 -3.78 -11.68 5.47
N ASN A 76 -4.48 -11.78 6.60
CA ASN A 76 -4.90 -10.58 7.34
C ASN A 76 -3.69 -9.71 7.75
N ALA A 77 -3.84 -8.39 7.63
CA ALA A 77 -2.81 -7.39 7.89
C ALA A 77 -1.46 -7.56 7.15
N CYS A 78 -1.33 -8.47 6.18
CA CYS A 78 -0.09 -8.66 5.40
C CYS A 78 0.34 -7.40 4.62
N ASN A 79 -0.59 -6.47 4.42
CA ASN A 79 -0.36 -5.17 3.80
C ASN A 79 0.26 -4.14 4.76
N ALA A 80 0.62 -4.48 6.00
CA ALA A 80 1.25 -3.54 6.93
C ALA A 80 2.69 -3.17 6.55
N SER A 81 3.52 -4.16 6.22
CA SER A 81 4.98 -4.05 6.21
C SER A 81 5.62 -3.66 4.87
N TRP A 82 4.86 -3.59 3.77
CA TRP A 82 5.43 -3.25 2.47
C TRP A 82 5.77 -1.75 2.38
N ILE A 83 7.01 -1.43 1.98
CA ILE A 83 7.43 -0.06 1.66
C ILE A 83 7.44 0.06 0.13
N PRO A 84 6.53 0.84 -0.46
CA PRO A 84 6.56 1.13 -1.90
C PRO A 84 7.82 1.91 -2.25
N VAL A 85 8.63 1.37 -3.16
CA VAL A 85 9.74 2.11 -3.78
C VAL A 85 9.16 2.79 -5.01
N MET A 86 8.96 4.10 -4.93
CA MET A 86 8.59 4.92 -6.08
C MET A 86 9.88 5.35 -6.79
N ASN A 87 10.17 4.72 -7.94
CA ASN A 87 11.26 5.15 -8.81
C ASN A 87 10.89 6.49 -9.48
N GLY A 88 10.86 7.58 -8.72
CA GLY A 88 11.19 8.89 -9.26
C GLY A 88 12.71 8.96 -9.44
N ASP A 89 13.20 9.85 -10.29
CA ASP A 89 14.62 10.24 -10.33
C ASP A 89 15.03 10.84 -8.98
N SER A 90 15.16 9.98 -7.98
CA SER A 90 15.52 10.30 -6.62
C SER A 90 16.59 9.29 -6.26
N ILE A 91 17.81 9.78 -6.28
CA ILE A 91 19.01 9.21 -5.67
C ILE A 91 18.74 8.93 -4.18
N THR A 92 17.94 7.91 -3.88
CA THR A 92 17.95 7.27 -2.58
C THR A 92 19.12 6.31 -2.60
N SER A 93 20.29 6.87 -2.28
CA SER A 93 21.47 6.15 -1.87
C SER A 93 21.07 5.02 -0.92
N ILE A 94 21.31 3.79 -1.37
CA ILE A 94 21.23 2.59 -0.57
C ILE A 94 22.26 2.77 0.57
N PHE A 95 21.84 3.27 1.73
CA PHE A 95 22.60 3.16 2.97
C PHE A 95 22.47 1.72 3.53
N ILE A 96 22.79 0.73 2.70
CA ILE A 96 23.10 -0.63 3.14
C ILE A 96 24.63 -0.77 3.06
N VAL A 97 25.36 0.14 3.72
CA VAL A 97 26.83 0.05 3.84
C VAL A 97 27.31 0.54 5.22
N VAL A 98 26.58 0.37 6.33
CA VAL A 98 27.22 0.54 7.67
C VAL A 98 26.55 -0.33 8.75
N VAL A 99 26.45 -1.64 8.56
CA VAL A 99 26.26 -2.55 9.73
C VAL A 99 27.15 -3.79 9.65
N MET A 100 27.56 -4.23 8.45
CA MET A 100 28.41 -5.43 8.33
C MET A 100 29.88 -5.22 8.73
N ASN A 101 30.36 -3.98 8.88
CA ASN A 101 31.76 -3.71 9.30
C ASN A 101 31.95 -3.51 10.81
N PHE A 102 30.91 -3.63 11.65
CA PHE A 102 31.04 -3.46 13.11
C PHE A 102 30.91 -4.75 13.92
N VAL A 103 30.83 -5.92 13.27
CA VAL A 103 30.72 -7.23 13.96
C VAL A 103 31.93 -8.13 13.73
N LEU A 104 32.96 -7.67 13.00
CA LEU A 104 34.22 -8.39 12.79
C LEU A 104 35.46 -7.51 13.05
N GLY A 105 35.37 -6.58 13.99
CA GLY A 105 36.50 -5.84 14.55
C GLY A 105 36.69 -6.18 16.01
#